data_AF-A0AA89TWV8-F1
#
_entry.id   AF-A0AA89TWV8-F1
#
_cell.length_a   1.000
_cell.length_b   1.000
_cell.length_c   1.000
_cell.angle_alpha   90.00
_cell.angle_beta   90.00
_cell.angle_gamma   90.00
#
_symmetry.space_group_name_H-M   'P 1'
#
loop_
_entity.id
_entity.type
_entity.pdbx_description
1 polymer ?
#
loop_
_entity_poly.entity_id
_entity_poly.type
_entity_poly.pdbx_seq_one_letter_code
_entity_poly.pdbx_strand_id
1 'polypeptide(L)'
;MSPADDQPRVYEIRIAGHPSTEEALALQDPIQRLLCPDPDHAPPCEVPWSFTVADDGPDHSTALVLGVYTSEGQAKRLAAQVRTLVGEGRDVAVSEGDAGEWEELVEQYRFEQGLR
;
A
#
# COMPACT_ATOMS: atom_id res chain seq x y z
N MET A 1 -17.03 -12.07 14.47
CA MET A 1 -16.56 -10.99 13.57
C MET A 1 -17.40 -9.79 13.89
N SER A 2 -16.81 -8.75 14.45
CA SER A 2 -17.55 -7.55 14.84
C SER A 2 -17.74 -6.66 13.61
N PRO A 3 -18.83 -5.89 13.50
CA PRO A 3 -19.05 -4.96 12.37
C PRO A 3 -18.01 -3.82 12.29
N ALA A 4 -17.08 -3.74 13.24
CA ALA A 4 -15.96 -2.81 13.22
C ALA A 4 -14.74 -3.32 12.41
N ASP A 5 -14.65 -4.63 12.15
CA ASP A 5 -13.53 -5.26 11.41
C ASP A 5 -13.66 -5.11 9.89
N ASP A 6 -14.80 -4.61 9.40
CA ASP A 6 -15.13 -4.49 7.96
C ASP A 6 -15.16 -3.02 7.47
N GLN A 7 -14.86 -2.07 8.35
CA GLN A 7 -14.72 -0.66 7.94
C GLN A 7 -13.32 -0.43 7.35
N PRO A 8 -13.23 0.27 6.20
CA PRO A 8 -11.95 0.54 5.58
C PRO A 8 -11.11 1.46 6.47
N ARG A 9 -9.84 1.11 6.60
CA ARG A 9 -8.80 1.85 7.34
C ARG A 9 -7.57 1.97 6.47
N VAL A 10 -6.64 2.81 6.90
CA VAL A 10 -5.32 2.85 6.26
C VAL A 10 -4.53 1.64 6.76
N TYR A 11 -4.03 0.84 5.83
CA TYR A 11 -3.06 -0.21 6.08
C TYR A 11 -1.80 0.09 5.30
N GLU A 12 -0.66 -0.17 5.94
CA GLU A 12 0.65 -0.03 5.35
C GLU A 12 1.21 -1.41 5.01
N ILE A 13 1.66 -1.57 3.77
CA ILE A 13 2.41 -2.73 3.31
C ILE A 13 3.85 -2.27 3.11
N ARG A 14 4.71 -2.63 4.04
CA ARG A 14 6.12 -2.25 4.05
C ARG A 14 6.96 -3.33 3.38
N ILE A 15 7.75 -2.95 2.38
CA ILE A 15 8.63 -3.82 1.61
C ILE A 15 10.07 -3.40 1.92
N ALA A 16 10.72 -4.16 2.77
CA ALA A 16 12.02 -3.90 3.36
C ALA A 16 13.18 -4.44 2.52
N GLY A 17 14.41 -4.01 2.85
CA GLY A 17 15.64 -4.59 2.31
C GLY A 17 16.11 -4.06 0.96
N HIS A 18 15.75 -2.83 0.58
CA HIS A 18 16.30 -2.22 -0.64
C HIS A 18 17.62 -1.50 -0.32
N PRO A 19 18.66 -1.67 -1.16
CA PRO A 19 19.95 -1.00 -0.95
C PRO A 19 19.90 0.51 -1.27
N SER A 20 18.83 0.98 -1.92
CA SER A 20 18.64 2.40 -2.23
C SER A 20 17.17 2.77 -2.40
N THR A 21 16.87 4.06 -2.31
CA THR A 21 15.56 4.63 -2.64
C THR A 21 15.14 4.33 -4.08
N GLU A 22 16.07 4.37 -5.04
CA GLU A 22 15.77 4.09 -6.44
C GLU A 22 15.27 2.65 -6.64
N GLU A 23 15.92 1.68 -5.99
CA GLU A 23 15.47 0.28 -6.05
C GLU A 23 14.12 0.06 -5.37
N ALA A 24 13.84 0.79 -4.28
CA ALA A 24 12.54 0.78 -3.63
C ALA A 24 11.46 1.36 -4.57
N LEU A 25 11.72 2.50 -5.21
CA LEU A 25 10.79 3.15 -6.13
C LEU A 25 10.55 2.35 -7.42
N ALA A 26 11.51 1.55 -7.88
CA ALA A 26 11.35 0.68 -9.04
C ALA A 26 10.22 -0.37 -8.87
N LEU A 27 9.78 -0.62 -7.63
CA LEU A 27 8.63 -1.48 -7.35
C LEU A 27 7.27 -0.81 -7.54
N GLN A 28 7.19 0.51 -7.70
CA GLN A 28 5.91 1.21 -7.85
C GLN A 28 5.14 0.73 -9.08
N ASP A 29 5.77 0.71 -10.26
CA ASP A 29 5.15 0.28 -11.51
C ASP A 29 4.56 -1.14 -11.46
N PRO A 30 5.31 -2.18 -11.03
CA PRO A 30 4.76 -3.53 -10.98
C PRO A 30 3.68 -3.68 -9.90
N ILE A 31 3.75 -2.94 -8.78
CA ILE A 31 2.70 -2.93 -7.75
C ILE A 31 1.44 -2.20 -8.25
N GLN A 32 1.58 -1.09 -8.98
CA GLN A 32 0.43 -0.39 -9.57
C GLN A 32 -0.35 -1.29 -10.53
N ARG A 33 0.33 -2.07 -11.37
CA ARG A 33 -0.32 -3.04 -12.27
C ARG A 33 -1.01 -4.19 -11.53
N LEU A 34 -0.56 -4.49 -10.31
CA LEU A 34 -1.19 -5.49 -9.45
C LEU A 34 -2.46 -4.93 -8.79
N LEU A 35 -2.44 -3.66 -8.38
CA LEU A 35 -3.58 -2.97 -7.76
C LEU A 35 -4.64 -2.53 -8.78
N CYS A 36 -4.20 -2.16 -9.97
CA CYS A 36 -5.03 -1.74 -11.10
C CYS A 36 -4.64 -2.56 -12.34
N PRO A 37 -5.14 -3.79 -12.45
CA PRO A 37 -4.84 -4.67 -13.60
C PRO A 37 -5.50 -4.20 -14.90
N ASP A 38 -6.56 -3.40 -14.82
CA ASP A 38 -7.25 -2.79 -15.96
C ASP A 38 -7.11 -1.26 -15.87
N PRO A 39 -6.15 -0.63 -16.56
CA PRO A 39 -5.98 0.82 -16.52
C PRO A 39 -7.11 1.59 -17.22
N ASP A 40 -7.97 0.92 -17.99
CA ASP A 40 -9.07 1.53 -18.73
C ASP A 40 -10.40 1.51 -17.94
N HIS A 41 -10.41 0.96 -16.72
CA HIS A 41 -11.59 0.98 -15.87
C HIS A 41 -12.00 2.42 -15.50
N ALA A 42 -13.30 2.65 -15.32
CA ALA A 42 -13.79 3.95 -14.88
C ALA A 42 -13.38 4.21 -13.41
N PRO A 43 -12.76 5.35 -13.09
CA PRO A 43 -12.41 5.69 -11.71
C PRO A 43 -13.65 5.80 -10.82
N PRO A 44 -13.52 5.60 -9.49
CA PRO A 44 -12.27 5.36 -8.75
C PRO A 44 -11.78 3.90 -8.77
N CYS A 45 -10.48 3.72 -8.49
CA CYS A 45 -9.89 2.39 -8.32
C CYS A 45 -10.55 1.62 -7.15
N GLU A 46 -10.61 0.29 -7.27
CA GLU A 46 -11.23 -0.59 -6.26
C GLU A 46 -10.58 -0.41 -4.86
N VAL A 47 -9.27 -0.25 -4.84
CA VAL A 47 -8.50 0.07 -3.63
C VAL A 47 -7.72 1.34 -3.91
N PRO A 48 -7.92 2.42 -3.14
CA PRO A 48 -7.04 3.60 -3.20
C PRO A 48 -5.68 3.28 -2.59
N TRP A 49 -4.60 3.75 -3.22
CA TRP A 49 -3.25 3.56 -2.74
C TRP A 49 -2.35 4.78 -2.93
N SER A 50 -1.28 4.85 -2.14
CA SER A 50 -0.17 5.78 -2.32
C SER A 50 1.13 5.10 -1.87
N PHE A 51 2.24 5.67 -2.31
CA PHE A 51 3.58 5.17 -2.00
C PHE A 51 4.38 6.23 -1.24
N THR A 52 5.14 5.78 -0.26
CA THR A 52 6.22 6.56 0.34
C THR A 52 7.44 5.69 0.53
N VAL A 53 8.57 6.29 0.89
CA VAL A 53 9.82 5.60 1.22
C VAL A 53 10.18 5.87 2.66
N ALA A 54 10.66 4.85 3.35
CA ALA A 54 11.07 4.95 4.74
C ALA A 54 12.47 4.37 4.93
N ASP A 55 13.21 4.90 5.89
CA ASP A 55 14.45 4.29 6.36
C ASP A 55 14.13 2.95 7.03
N ASP A 56 14.89 1.92 6.67
CA ASP A 56 14.64 0.52 7.01
C ASP A 56 15.69 -0.09 7.94
N GLY A 57 16.43 0.76 8.67
CA GLY A 57 17.26 0.34 9.78
C GLY A 57 18.71 0.82 9.70
N PRO A 58 19.59 0.30 10.57
CA PRO A 58 20.93 0.84 10.78
C PRO A 58 21.86 0.66 9.57
N ASP A 59 21.50 -0.20 8.62
CA ASP A 59 22.30 -0.48 7.41
C ASP A 59 22.02 0.52 6.27
N HIS A 60 21.26 1.59 6.53
CA HIS A 60 20.78 2.55 5.53
C HIS A 60 19.96 1.91 4.40
N SER A 61 19.39 0.73 4.67
CA SER A 61 18.42 0.11 3.78
C SER A 61 17.17 1.00 3.68
N THR A 62 16.52 0.95 2.52
CA THR A 62 15.28 1.66 2.25
C THR A 62 14.12 0.66 2.16
N ALA A 63 12.96 1.07 2.67
CA ALA A 63 11.70 0.38 2.47
C ALA A 63 10.80 1.19 1.55
N LEU A 64 10.13 0.50 0.62
CA LEU A 64 8.94 1.05 -0.02
C LEU A 64 7.74 0.78 0.89
N VAL A 65 6.96 1.81 1.19
CA VAL A 65 5.73 1.69 1.99
C VAL A 65 4.56 1.99 1.08
N LEU A 66 3.69 1.00 0.91
CA LEU A 66 2.43 1.11 0.18
C LEU A 66 1.31 1.34 1.20
N GLY A 67 0.76 2.56 1.23
CA GLY A 67 -0.46 2.86 1.98
C GLY A 67 -1.68 2.48 1.16
N VAL A 68 -2.61 1.70 1.72
CA VAL A 68 -3.89 1.32 1.09
C VAL A 68 -5.06 1.62 2.01
N TYR A 69 -6.15 2.16 1.46
CA TYR A 69 -7.38 2.39 2.23
C TYR A 69 -8.39 1.28 1.97
N THR A 70 -8.43 0.27 2.83
CA THR A 70 -9.25 -0.92 2.61
C THR A 70 -9.52 -1.69 3.91
N SER A 71 -10.20 -2.83 3.84
CA SER A 71 -10.38 -3.71 5.01
C SER A 71 -9.12 -4.52 5.30
N GLU A 72 -8.95 -4.96 6.56
CA GLU A 72 -7.79 -5.76 6.97
C GLU A 72 -7.59 -7.02 6.10
N GLY A 73 -8.71 -7.66 5.73
CA GLY A 73 -8.70 -8.85 4.87
C GLY A 73 -8.21 -8.56 3.45
N GLN A 74 -8.59 -7.42 2.86
CA GLN A 74 -8.07 -6.99 1.56
C GLN A 74 -6.59 -6.60 1.65
N ALA A 75 -6.18 -5.86 2.69
CA ALA A 75 -4.78 -5.48 2.91
C ALA A 75 -3.87 -6.72 3.02
N LYS A 76 -4.28 -7.74 3.77
CA LYS A 76 -3.55 -9.03 3.88
C LYS A 76 -3.45 -9.76 2.53
N ARG A 77 -4.51 -9.73 1.70
CA ARG A 77 -4.50 -10.32 0.35
C ARG A 77 -3.52 -9.59 -0.56
N LEU A 78 -3.58 -8.26 -0.58
CA LEU A 78 -2.65 -7.43 -1.36
C LEU A 78 -1.20 -7.69 -0.94
N ALA A 79 -0.92 -7.75 0.37
CA ALA A 79 0.41 -8.06 0.85
C ALA A 79 0.91 -9.45 0.43
N ALA A 80 0.04 -10.45 0.37
CA ALA A 80 0.42 -11.78 -0.15
C ALA A 80 0.75 -11.75 -1.65
N GLN A 81 0.02 -10.95 -2.44
CA GLN A 81 0.33 -10.76 -3.86
C GLN A 81 1.64 -9.98 -4.04
N VAL A 82 1.87 -8.94 -3.23
CA VAL A 82 3.14 -8.19 -3.20
C VAL A 82 4.31 -9.11 -2.84
N ARG A 83 4.18 -9.97 -1.82
CA ARG A 83 5.20 -10.99 -1.49
C ARG A 83 5.55 -11.87 -2.68
N THR A 84 4.53 -12.31 -3.42
CA THR A 84 4.71 -13.13 -4.62
C THR A 84 5.44 -12.36 -5.72
N LEU A 85 5.11 -11.07 -5.89
CA LEU A 85 5.73 -10.20 -6.88
C LEU A 85 7.20 -9.90 -6.59
N VAL A 86 7.54 -9.61 -5.31
CA VAL A 86 8.90 -9.21 -4.92
C VAL A 86 9.84 -10.39 -4.66
N GLY A 87 9.29 -11.59 -4.49
CA GLY A 87 10.04 -12.82 -4.26
C GLY A 87 10.51 -13.00 -2.80
N GLU A 88 11.15 -14.14 -2.53
CA GLU A 88 11.58 -14.55 -1.17
C GLU A 88 12.76 -13.73 -0.61
N GLY A 89 13.37 -12.85 -1.42
CA GLY A 89 14.52 -12.06 -1.01
C GLY A 89 14.19 -10.76 -0.26
N ARG A 90 12.90 -10.44 -0.09
CA ARG A 90 12.46 -9.18 0.55
C ARG A 90 11.42 -9.44 1.62
N ASP A 91 11.56 -8.74 2.74
CA ASP A 91 10.62 -8.81 3.83
C ASP A 91 9.41 -7.91 3.55
N VAL A 92 8.21 -8.47 3.65
CA VAL A 92 6.95 -7.75 3.46
C VAL A 92 6.09 -7.85 4.71
N ALA A 93 5.92 -6.73 5.40
CA ALA A 93 5.09 -6.61 6.61
C ALA A 93 3.81 -5.83 6.34
N VAL A 94 2.76 -6.12 7.11
CA VAL A 94 1.49 -5.37 7.08
C VAL A 94 1.22 -4.83 8.47
N SER A 95 0.90 -3.54 8.55
CA SER A 95 0.47 -2.86 9.77
C SER A 95 -0.74 -1.98 9.48
N GLU A 96 -1.54 -1.70 10.50
CA GLU A 96 -2.49 -0.58 10.44
C GLU A 96 -1.67 0.72 10.44
N GLY A 97 -1.90 1.58 9.45
CA GLY A 97 -1.23 2.87 9.33
C GLY A 97 -1.98 3.97 10.09
N ASP A 98 -1.29 5.03 10.49
CA ASP A 98 -1.95 6.20 11.05
C ASP A 98 -2.63 6.99 9.92
N ALA A 99 -3.95 7.15 10.00
CA ALA A 99 -4.69 7.94 9.03
C ALA A 99 -4.24 9.42 8.98
N GLY A 100 -3.63 9.93 10.06
CA GLY A 100 -3.01 11.26 10.12
C GLY A 100 -1.73 11.38 9.28
N GLU A 101 -0.99 10.29 9.08
CA GLU A 101 0.21 10.29 8.22
C GLU A 101 -0.15 10.14 6.73
N TRP A 102 -1.40 9.78 6.44
CA TRP A 102 -1.94 9.55 5.10
C TRP A 102 -3.15 10.44 4.81
N GLU A 103 -3.20 11.64 5.40
CA GLU A 103 -4.33 12.57 5.24
C GLU A 103 -4.66 12.84 3.77
N GLU A 104 -3.65 13.06 2.92
CA GLU A 104 -3.83 13.30 1.48
C GLU A 104 -4.47 12.09 0.76
N LEU A 105 -4.10 10.86 1.13
CA LEU A 105 -4.69 9.63 0.58
C LEU A 105 -6.16 9.49 1.00
N VAL A 106 -6.47 9.80 2.26
CA VAL A 106 -7.84 9.75 2.79
C VAL A 106 -8.71 10.85 2.17
N GLU A 107 -8.17 12.05 1.98
CA GLU A 107 -8.86 13.17 1.34
C GLU A 107 -9.11 12.92 -0.15
N GLN A 108 -8.11 12.41 -0.88
CA GLN A 108 -8.28 12.01 -2.29
C GLN A 108 -9.39 10.97 -2.42
N TYR A 109 -9.43 9.96 -1.54
CA TYR A 109 -10.49 8.95 -1.54
C TYR A 109 -11.88 9.54 -1.32
N ARG A 110 -12.05 10.45 -0.34
CA ARG A 110 -13.35 11.10 -0.08
C ARG A 110 -13.83 11.89 -1.30
N PHE A 111 -12.91 12.58 -1.96
CA PHE A 111 -13.22 13.36 -3.16
C PHE A 111 -13.60 12.46 -4.34
N GLU A 112 -12.84 11.40 -4.60
CA GLU A 112 -13.07 10.47 -5.71
C GLU A 112 -14.35 9.63 -5.56
N GLN A 113 -14.77 9.31 -4.34
CA GLN A 113 -16.02 8.58 -4.05
C GLN A 113 -17.26 9.50 -3.98
N GLY A 114 -17.09 10.82 -4.13
CA GLY A 114 -18.18 11.79 -3.97
C GLY A 114 -18.78 11.83 -2.56
N LEU A 115 -18.06 11.32 -1.56
CA LEU A 115 -18.45 11.33 -0.15
C LEU A 115 -18.08 12.70 0.43
N ARG A 116 -19.05 13.62 0.43
CA ARG A 116 -18.92 14.96 1.00
C ARG A 116 -19.22 15.01 2.49
#